data_AF-A0AAD3G969-F1
#
_entry.id   AF-A0AAD3G969-F1
#
_cell.length_a   1.000
_cell.length_b   1.000
_cell.length_c   1.000
_cell.angle_alpha   90.00
_cell.angle_beta   90.00
_cell.angle_gamma   90.00
#
_symmetry.space_group_name_H-M   'P 1'
#
loop_
_entity.id
_entity.type
_entity.pdbx_description
1 polymer ?
#
loop_
_entity_poly.entity_id
_entity_poly.type
_entity_poly.pdbx_seq_one_letter_code
_entity_poly.pdbx_strand_id
1 'polypeptide(L)'
;MSSDLVEAIKAKFKKGSSQYKVFELLSDRAWHCRTCEGKKIASEQYAGGGGIQGLERGNRSGRQGLVIETKREYCPICQKTTTWDRWTGEMRAANASANIPPQLVARILEFYRYKDVIENRIRQSHELVIDHRFPMERWGISEPSHDVNMSVAEMRNKFQLLKKDSAGNHNLLKSRSCEKCIKTGKRGTPMDIRFWYSGGENWPENIPQSGAEAEQGCVGCGWYDFETWRNSLNIKLTEEP
;
A
#
# COMPACT_ATOMS: atom_id res chain seq x y z
N MET A 1 -16.48 -19.70 -18.57
CA MET A 1 -15.88 -19.77 -17.22
C MET A 1 -16.97 -19.47 -16.23
N SER A 2 -17.18 -20.36 -15.26
CA SER A 2 -18.53 -20.63 -14.77
C SER A 2 -19.11 -19.52 -13.91
N SER A 3 -20.40 -19.28 -14.12
CA SER A 3 -21.27 -18.51 -13.21
C SER A 3 -20.98 -18.84 -11.73
N ASP A 4 -20.59 -20.08 -11.45
CA ASP A 4 -20.29 -20.57 -10.10
C ASP A 4 -19.13 -19.84 -9.41
N LEU A 5 -18.07 -19.43 -10.13
CA LEU A 5 -16.97 -18.68 -9.51
C LEU A 5 -17.43 -17.28 -9.07
N VAL A 6 -18.19 -16.60 -9.92
CA VAL A 6 -18.74 -15.27 -9.63
C VAL A 6 -19.68 -15.36 -8.43
N GLU A 7 -20.58 -16.33 -8.41
CA GLU A 7 -21.50 -16.52 -7.29
C GLU A 7 -20.78 -16.92 -6.00
N ALA A 8 -19.77 -17.79 -6.07
CA ALA A 8 -18.95 -18.14 -4.92
C ALA A 8 -18.19 -16.93 -4.33
N ILE A 9 -17.72 -16.02 -5.17
CA ILE A 9 -17.07 -14.77 -4.71
C ILE A 9 -18.14 -13.81 -4.14
N LYS A 10 -19.27 -13.63 -4.83
CA LYS A 10 -20.39 -12.79 -4.35
C LYS A 10 -20.88 -13.20 -2.96
N ALA A 11 -20.98 -14.50 -2.72
CA ALA A 11 -21.41 -15.06 -1.43
C ALA A 11 -20.47 -14.70 -0.26
N LYS A 12 -19.20 -14.34 -0.54
CA LYS A 12 -18.25 -13.90 0.49
C LYS A 12 -18.43 -12.44 0.92
N PHE A 13 -19.30 -11.68 0.24
CA PHE A 13 -19.59 -10.30 0.59
C PHE A 13 -20.95 -10.17 1.26
N LYS A 14 -21.07 -9.23 2.21
CA LYS A 14 -22.37 -8.83 2.74
C LYS A 14 -23.21 -8.23 1.60
N LYS A 15 -24.35 -8.82 1.30
CA LYS A 15 -25.28 -8.34 0.26
C LYS A 15 -25.60 -6.86 0.45
N GLY A 16 -25.50 -6.08 -0.63
CA GLY A 16 -25.74 -4.64 -0.62
C GLY A 16 -24.61 -3.76 -0.07
N SER A 17 -23.51 -4.35 0.43
CA SER A 17 -22.30 -3.59 0.79
C SER A 17 -21.64 -2.95 -0.43
N SER A 18 -20.82 -1.91 -0.23
CA SER A 18 -20.07 -1.28 -1.32
C SER A 18 -19.20 -2.29 -2.08
N GLN A 19 -18.49 -3.19 -1.36
CA GLN A 19 -17.67 -4.22 -2.00
C GLN A 19 -18.51 -5.20 -2.84
N TYR A 20 -19.68 -5.61 -2.35
CA TYR A 20 -20.61 -6.45 -3.10
C TYR A 20 -21.00 -5.80 -4.42
N LYS A 21 -21.45 -4.54 -4.38
CA LYS A 21 -21.93 -3.84 -5.57
C LYS A 21 -20.82 -3.51 -6.56
N VAL A 22 -19.62 -3.17 -6.06
CA VAL A 22 -18.45 -2.92 -6.92
C VAL A 22 -18.01 -4.23 -7.58
N PHE A 23 -17.99 -5.35 -6.85
CA PHE A 23 -17.67 -6.64 -7.46
C PHE A 23 -18.72 -7.06 -8.48
N GLU A 24 -20.00 -6.85 -8.18
CA GLU A 24 -21.10 -7.12 -9.12
C GLU A 24 -20.91 -6.36 -10.45
N LEU A 25 -20.56 -5.07 -10.40
CA LEU A 25 -20.21 -4.31 -11.60
C LEU A 25 -19.07 -4.96 -12.38
N LEU A 26 -17.95 -5.27 -11.71
CA LEU A 26 -16.74 -5.80 -12.37
C LEU A 26 -16.84 -7.28 -12.77
N SER A 27 -17.90 -7.98 -12.36
CA SER A 27 -18.02 -9.43 -12.52
C SER A 27 -18.19 -9.87 -13.97
N ASP A 28 -18.63 -8.97 -14.85
CA ASP A 28 -18.69 -9.16 -16.30
C ASP A 28 -17.32 -9.09 -16.99
N ARG A 29 -16.27 -8.69 -16.26
CA ARG A 29 -14.90 -8.49 -16.75
C ARG A 29 -14.84 -7.50 -17.91
N ALA A 30 -15.75 -6.53 -17.97
CA ALA A 30 -15.66 -5.40 -18.87
C ALA A 30 -14.91 -4.24 -18.21
N TRP A 31 -14.50 -3.27 -19.02
CA TRP A 31 -13.95 -2.02 -18.53
C TRP A 31 -15.10 -1.11 -18.11
N HIS A 32 -15.08 -0.64 -16.87
CA HIS A 32 -16.09 0.29 -16.36
C HIS A 32 -15.50 1.65 -16.02
N CYS A 33 -16.21 2.69 -16.41
CA CYS A 33 -15.84 4.05 -16.12
C CYS A 33 -16.10 4.35 -14.65
N ARG A 34 -15.03 4.67 -13.90
CA ARG A 34 -15.14 4.97 -12.46
C ARG A 34 -16.08 6.12 -12.16
N THR A 35 -16.15 7.12 -13.06
CA THR A 35 -17.03 8.30 -12.88
C THR A 35 -18.49 8.00 -13.22
N CYS A 36 -18.75 7.28 -14.30
CA CYS A 36 -20.11 7.06 -14.79
C CYS A 36 -20.81 5.90 -14.09
N GLU A 37 -20.06 4.86 -13.75
CA GLU A 37 -20.60 3.60 -13.22
C GLU A 37 -20.17 3.42 -11.76
N GLY A 38 -18.86 3.56 -11.48
CA GLY A 38 -18.33 3.33 -10.15
C GLY A 38 -18.90 4.27 -9.07
N LYS A 39 -18.92 5.58 -9.32
CA LYS A 39 -19.47 6.57 -8.38
C LYS A 39 -20.96 6.38 -8.09
N LYS A 40 -21.74 5.87 -9.05
CA LYS A 40 -23.18 5.61 -8.83
C LYS A 40 -23.41 4.49 -7.81
N ILE A 41 -22.45 3.58 -7.71
CA ILE A 41 -22.58 2.35 -6.94
C ILE A 41 -21.95 2.46 -5.56
N ALA A 42 -20.81 3.15 -5.45
CA ALA A 42 -20.04 3.25 -4.21
C ALA A 42 -19.51 4.67 -3.91
N SER A 43 -20.13 5.71 -4.47
CA SER A 43 -19.80 7.14 -4.26
C SER A 43 -18.28 7.38 -4.18
N GLU A 44 -17.81 8.10 -3.17
CA GLU A 44 -16.39 8.41 -2.94
C GLU A 44 -15.55 7.20 -2.50
N GLN A 45 -16.18 6.12 -2.03
CA GLN A 45 -15.50 4.93 -1.51
C GLN A 45 -15.14 3.91 -2.60
N TYR A 46 -15.56 4.13 -3.86
CA TYR A 46 -15.30 3.20 -4.96
C TYR A 46 -13.81 2.87 -5.12
N ALA A 47 -12.93 3.86 -5.02
CA ALA A 47 -11.49 3.63 -5.15
C ALA A 47 -10.83 3.14 -3.85
N GLY A 48 -11.46 3.34 -2.70
CA GLY A 48 -10.89 3.06 -1.39
C GLY A 48 -11.16 1.64 -0.90
N GLY A 49 -10.94 1.41 0.40
CA GLY A 49 -11.09 0.08 1.03
C GLY A 49 -12.49 -0.52 0.93
N GLY A 50 -13.53 0.31 0.72
CA GLY A 50 -14.89 -0.14 0.45
C GLY A 50 -15.16 -0.60 -0.99
N GLY A 51 -14.23 -0.39 -1.92
CA GLY A 51 -14.37 -0.74 -3.34
C GLY A 51 -13.09 -1.41 -3.87
N ILE A 52 -12.50 -0.86 -4.95
CA ILE A 52 -11.37 -1.44 -5.70
C ILE A 52 -10.25 -1.91 -4.78
N GLN A 53 -9.71 -1.03 -3.94
CA GLN A 53 -8.59 -1.36 -3.06
C GLN A 53 -8.94 -2.48 -2.07
N GLY A 54 -10.18 -2.53 -1.58
CA GLY A 54 -10.63 -3.63 -0.72
C GLY A 54 -10.81 -4.95 -1.47
N LEU A 55 -11.28 -4.89 -2.72
CA LEU A 55 -11.41 -6.06 -3.58
C LEU A 55 -10.05 -6.66 -3.92
N GLU A 56 -9.08 -5.82 -4.30
CA GLU A 56 -7.71 -6.23 -4.63
C GLU A 56 -6.98 -6.89 -3.47
N ARG A 57 -7.15 -6.37 -2.24
CA ARG A 57 -6.42 -6.83 -1.06
C ARG A 57 -6.96 -8.09 -0.41
N GLY A 58 -8.21 -8.44 -0.67
CA GLY A 58 -8.88 -9.50 0.07
C GLY A 58 -9.18 -9.09 1.54
N ASN A 59 -9.30 -10.06 2.44
CA ASN A 59 -9.45 -9.80 3.87
C ASN A 59 -8.78 -10.87 4.74
N ARG A 60 -8.67 -10.58 6.03
CA ARG A 60 -8.10 -11.49 7.04
C ARG A 60 -8.94 -12.74 7.32
N SER A 61 -10.21 -12.76 6.91
CA SER A 61 -11.13 -13.89 7.10
C SER A 61 -11.03 -14.93 5.98
N GLY A 62 -9.95 -14.92 5.20
CA GLY A 62 -9.70 -15.89 4.13
C GLY A 62 -10.31 -15.54 2.77
N ARG A 63 -10.84 -14.32 2.59
CA ARG A 63 -11.21 -13.85 1.24
C ARG A 63 -9.93 -13.45 0.49
N GLN A 64 -9.63 -14.18 -0.56
CA GLN A 64 -8.58 -13.82 -1.52
C GLN A 64 -8.84 -12.46 -2.18
N GLY A 65 -7.77 -11.82 -2.62
CA GLY A 65 -7.83 -10.61 -3.41
C GLY A 65 -8.20 -10.88 -4.87
N LEU A 66 -8.56 -9.82 -5.59
CA LEU A 66 -8.84 -9.87 -7.03
C LEU A 66 -7.71 -9.21 -7.82
N VAL A 67 -7.41 -9.71 -9.02
CA VAL A 67 -6.54 -9.00 -9.95
C VAL A 67 -7.39 -7.98 -10.72
N ILE A 68 -7.28 -6.70 -10.33
CA ILE A 68 -7.98 -5.60 -10.99
C ILE A 68 -6.96 -4.80 -11.80
N GLU A 69 -7.34 -4.47 -13.04
CA GLU A 69 -6.57 -3.58 -13.90
C GLU A 69 -7.22 -2.21 -13.91
N THR A 70 -6.37 -1.17 -13.92
CA THR A 70 -6.79 0.22 -14.01
C THR A 70 -6.12 0.90 -15.19
N LYS A 71 -6.90 1.62 -16.02
CA LYS A 71 -6.37 2.44 -17.12
C LYS A 71 -6.98 3.84 -17.16
N ARG A 72 -6.37 4.74 -17.95
CA ARG A 72 -6.94 6.04 -18.31
C ARG A 72 -7.45 5.97 -19.74
N GLU A 73 -8.72 6.27 -19.95
CA GLU A 73 -9.37 6.18 -21.26
C GLU A 73 -10.49 7.22 -21.38
N TYR A 74 -10.73 7.71 -22.60
CA TYR A 74 -11.82 8.63 -22.90
C TYR A 74 -13.17 7.93 -22.73
N CYS A 75 -14.06 8.55 -21.96
CA CYS A 75 -15.41 8.04 -21.78
C CYS A 75 -16.41 8.79 -22.66
N PRO A 76 -17.15 8.12 -23.56
CA PRO A 76 -18.15 8.77 -24.40
C PRO A 76 -19.34 9.31 -23.60
N ILE A 77 -19.61 8.75 -22.41
CA ILE A 77 -20.75 9.15 -21.56
C ILE A 77 -20.46 10.46 -20.82
N CYS A 78 -19.30 10.58 -20.15
CA CYS A 78 -18.93 11.82 -19.44
C CYS A 78 -18.03 12.76 -20.25
N GLN A 79 -17.69 12.38 -21.48
CA GLN A 79 -16.86 13.13 -22.43
C GLN A 79 -15.50 13.57 -21.88
N LYS A 80 -14.91 12.75 -21.00
CA LYS A 80 -13.63 13.05 -20.33
C LYS A 80 -12.74 11.81 -20.28
N THR A 81 -11.42 12.02 -20.34
CA THR A 81 -10.43 10.98 -20.05
C THR A 81 -10.39 10.71 -18.55
N THR A 82 -10.99 9.59 -18.16
CA THR A 82 -11.20 9.20 -16.77
C THR A 82 -10.49 7.89 -16.45
N THR A 83 -10.59 7.46 -15.20
CA THR A 83 -10.08 6.18 -14.73
C THR A 83 -11.11 5.08 -14.98
N TRP A 84 -10.63 3.95 -15.46
CA TRP A 84 -11.44 2.76 -15.76
C TRP A 84 -10.87 1.56 -15.04
N ASP A 85 -11.74 0.67 -14.60
CA ASP A 85 -11.38 -0.51 -13.83
C ASP A 85 -12.03 -1.76 -14.42
N ARG A 86 -11.32 -2.89 -14.33
CA ARG A 86 -11.80 -4.21 -14.74
C ARG A 86 -11.22 -5.28 -13.84
N TRP A 87 -12.04 -6.27 -13.44
CA TRP A 87 -11.52 -7.52 -12.90
C TRP A 87 -11.11 -8.46 -14.03
N THR A 88 -9.89 -9.00 -14.00
CA THR A 88 -9.37 -9.88 -15.07
C THR A 88 -10.01 -11.27 -15.07
N GLY A 89 -10.69 -11.65 -13.99
CA GLY A 89 -11.13 -13.01 -13.75
C GLY A 89 -10.18 -13.81 -12.84
N GLU A 90 -9.02 -13.25 -12.52
CA GLU A 90 -8.02 -13.92 -11.69
C GLU A 90 -8.11 -13.49 -10.21
N MET A 91 -7.73 -14.40 -9.34
CA MET A 91 -7.59 -14.18 -7.91
C MET A 91 -6.12 -13.91 -7.56
N ARG A 92 -5.87 -13.20 -6.47
CA ARG A 92 -4.55 -13.04 -5.87
C ARG A 92 -4.57 -13.32 -4.38
N ALA A 93 -3.39 -13.57 -3.82
CA ALA A 93 -3.25 -13.74 -2.38
C ALA A 93 -3.71 -12.46 -1.64
N ALA A 94 -4.35 -12.67 -0.48
CA ALA A 94 -4.79 -11.55 0.34
C ALA A 94 -3.60 -10.95 1.10
N ASN A 95 -3.50 -9.62 1.13
CA ASN A 95 -2.43 -8.88 1.81
C ASN A 95 -2.97 -7.78 2.73
N ALA A 96 -4.16 -7.99 3.29
CA ALA A 96 -4.82 -7.00 4.15
C ALA A 96 -4.01 -6.72 5.43
N SER A 97 -3.89 -5.44 5.80
CA SER A 97 -3.27 -5.00 7.05
C SER A 97 -4.13 -5.31 8.27
N ALA A 98 -3.47 -5.55 9.40
CA ALA A 98 -4.11 -5.66 10.68
C ALA A 98 -4.42 -4.26 11.24
N ASN A 99 -5.43 -4.19 12.09
CA ASN A 99 -5.68 -2.95 12.83
C ASN A 99 -4.61 -2.84 13.93
N ILE A 100 -4.00 -1.66 14.07
CA ILE A 100 -3.05 -1.37 15.15
C ILE A 100 -3.87 -0.95 16.37
N PRO A 101 -3.87 -1.72 17.48
CA PRO A 101 -4.67 -1.38 18.66
C PRO A 101 -4.29 -0.01 19.24
N PRO A 102 -5.23 0.77 19.81
CA PRO A 102 -4.96 2.12 20.31
C PRO A 102 -3.80 2.20 21.31
N GLN A 103 -3.66 1.20 22.18
CA GLN A 103 -2.54 1.09 23.13
C GLN A 103 -1.19 0.99 22.40
N LEU A 104 -1.12 0.20 21.33
CA LEU A 104 0.09 0.06 20.53
C LEU A 104 0.36 1.33 19.71
N VAL A 105 -0.69 2.00 19.20
CA VAL A 105 -0.57 3.30 18.53
C VAL A 105 0.13 4.32 19.44
N ALA A 106 -0.32 4.46 20.69
CA ALA A 106 0.30 5.38 21.66
C ALA A 106 1.78 5.03 21.90
N ARG A 107 2.09 3.76 22.13
CA ARG A 107 3.48 3.28 22.35
C ARG A 107 4.39 3.58 21.15
N ILE A 108 3.91 3.37 19.92
CA ILE A 108 4.68 3.65 18.70
C ILE A 108 4.93 5.15 18.56
N LEU A 109 3.91 5.99 18.77
CA LEU A 109 4.04 7.45 18.69
C LEU A 109 5.05 8.00 19.72
N GLU A 110 4.99 7.52 20.96
CA GLU A 110 5.93 7.88 22.03
C GLU A 110 7.36 7.41 21.73
N PHE A 111 7.52 6.17 21.26
CA PHE A 111 8.83 5.62 20.89
C PHE A 111 9.52 6.48 19.83
N TYR A 112 8.79 6.89 18.79
CA TYR A 112 9.28 7.78 17.74
C TYR A 112 9.22 9.27 18.11
N ARG A 113 8.81 9.61 19.34
CA ARG A 113 8.70 10.98 19.84
C ARG A 113 7.88 11.90 18.92
N TYR A 114 6.81 11.36 18.33
CA TYR A 114 5.94 12.08 17.40
C TYR A 114 6.67 12.74 16.22
N LYS A 115 7.80 12.15 15.80
CA LYS A 115 8.66 12.73 14.77
C LYS A 115 8.38 12.09 13.41
N ASP A 116 8.00 12.91 12.41
CA ASP A 116 7.98 12.47 11.01
C ASP A 116 9.41 12.15 10.56
N VAL A 117 9.60 10.95 10.00
CA VAL A 117 10.94 10.45 9.67
C VAL A 117 11.55 11.18 8.47
N ILE A 118 10.74 11.73 7.57
CA ILE A 118 11.21 12.36 6.33
C ILE A 118 11.73 13.78 6.60
N GLU A 119 10.90 14.64 7.18
CA GLU A 119 11.26 16.03 7.54
C GLU A 119 12.03 16.11 8.86
N ASN A 120 12.14 15.01 9.61
CA ASN A 120 12.80 14.94 10.92
C ASN A 120 12.19 15.91 11.95
N ARG A 121 10.88 16.18 11.84
CA ARG A 121 10.16 17.20 12.62
C ARG A 121 9.14 16.57 13.56
N ILE A 122 9.04 17.10 14.79
CA ILE A 122 7.97 16.76 15.73
C ILE A 122 6.64 17.35 15.24
N ARG A 123 5.61 16.51 15.25
CA ARG A 123 4.28 16.77 14.67
C ARG A 123 3.20 16.49 15.69
N GLN A 124 1.99 17.00 15.44
CA GLN A 124 0.83 16.60 16.22
C GLN A 124 0.42 15.16 15.85
N SER A 125 -0.15 14.41 16.80
CA SER A 125 -0.55 13.01 16.58
C SER A 125 -1.45 12.81 15.36
N HIS A 126 -2.40 13.74 15.14
CA HIS A 126 -3.33 13.68 14.01
C HIS A 126 -2.70 14.00 12.64
N GLU A 127 -1.49 14.55 12.62
CA GLU A 127 -0.71 14.81 11.40
C GLU A 127 0.22 13.65 11.05
N LEU A 128 0.19 12.56 11.82
CA LEU A 128 1.07 11.42 11.67
C LEU A 128 0.26 10.17 11.29
N VAL A 129 0.87 9.34 10.45
CA VAL A 129 0.42 7.99 10.17
C VAL A 129 1.54 7.02 10.53
N ILE A 130 1.19 5.97 11.26
CA ILE A 130 2.06 4.82 11.46
C ILE A 130 2.01 4.00 10.18
N ASP A 131 3.13 3.94 9.47
CA ASP A 131 3.25 3.20 8.23
C ASP A 131 4.24 2.05 8.39
N HIS A 132 3.99 0.94 7.70
CA HIS A 132 4.89 -0.20 7.71
C HIS A 132 6.14 0.09 6.87
N ARG A 133 7.32 -0.30 7.34
CA ARG A 133 8.55 -0.23 6.54
C ARG A 133 8.45 -1.09 5.30
N PHE A 134 8.10 -2.36 5.47
CA PHE A 134 7.85 -3.29 4.38
C PHE A 134 6.53 -2.95 3.66
N PRO A 135 6.54 -2.57 2.37
CA PRO A 135 5.32 -2.17 1.66
C PRO A 135 4.33 -3.33 1.54
N MET A 136 3.09 -3.07 1.92
CA MET A 136 1.99 -4.05 1.93
C MET A 136 1.72 -4.71 0.57
N GLU A 137 1.97 -4.00 -0.54
CA GLU A 137 1.88 -4.57 -1.88
C GLU A 137 2.85 -5.76 -2.12
N ARG A 138 3.86 -5.94 -1.26
CA ARG A 138 4.82 -7.05 -1.33
C ARG A 138 4.55 -8.17 -0.33
N TRP A 139 3.66 -8.04 0.66
CA TRP A 139 3.55 -9.01 1.76
C TRP A 139 3.19 -10.42 1.30
N GLY A 140 2.37 -10.57 0.26
CA GLY A 140 1.90 -11.86 -0.24
C GLY A 140 0.93 -12.60 0.70
N ILE A 141 0.86 -12.21 1.97
CA ILE A 141 -0.07 -12.72 2.99
C ILE A 141 -0.69 -11.57 3.78
N SER A 142 -1.83 -11.86 4.41
CA SER A 142 -2.48 -10.91 5.30
C SER A 142 -1.71 -10.80 6.61
N GLU A 143 -1.66 -9.60 7.13
CA GLU A 143 -0.92 -9.32 8.35
C GLU A 143 -1.60 -9.97 9.57
N PRO A 144 -0.86 -10.69 10.44
CA PRO A 144 -1.39 -11.20 11.69
C PRO A 144 -1.71 -10.06 12.66
N SER A 145 -2.58 -10.33 13.64
CA SER A 145 -2.88 -9.37 14.71
C SER A 145 -1.60 -8.95 15.44
N HIS A 146 -1.50 -7.67 15.80
CA HIS A 146 -0.35 -7.16 16.54
C HIS A 146 -0.44 -7.51 18.02
N ASP A 147 0.68 -7.93 18.58
CA ASP A 147 0.85 -7.95 20.03
C ASP A 147 0.93 -6.50 20.55
N VAL A 148 0.05 -6.14 21.49
CA VAL A 148 0.04 -4.83 22.14
C VAL A 148 1.31 -4.59 22.96
N ASN A 149 2.00 -5.66 23.35
CA ASN A 149 3.26 -5.66 24.11
C ASN A 149 4.51 -5.83 23.23
N MET A 150 4.36 -5.74 21.90
CA MET A 150 5.47 -5.76 20.93
C MET A 150 6.67 -4.95 21.45
N SER A 151 7.86 -5.53 21.32
CA SER A 151 9.11 -4.94 21.78
C SER A 151 9.48 -3.69 20.99
N VAL A 152 10.36 -2.86 21.56
CA VAL A 152 10.90 -1.68 20.87
C VAL A 152 11.65 -2.06 19.59
N ALA A 153 12.36 -3.17 19.60
CA ALA A 153 13.08 -3.66 18.41
C ALA A 153 12.11 -4.02 17.28
N GLU A 154 11.02 -4.73 17.60
CA GLU A 154 9.98 -5.06 16.62
C GLU A 154 9.25 -3.81 16.11
N MET A 155 8.91 -2.85 16.99
CA MET A 155 8.31 -1.58 16.59
C MET A 155 9.23 -0.81 15.62
N ARG A 156 10.54 -0.80 15.91
CA ARG A 156 11.55 -0.18 15.05
C ARG A 156 11.61 -0.88 13.70
N ASN A 157 11.67 -2.20 13.66
CA ASN A 157 11.80 -2.94 12.41
C ASN A 157 10.53 -2.84 11.55
N LYS A 158 9.36 -2.78 12.18
CA LYS A 158 8.08 -2.88 11.48
C LYS A 158 7.54 -1.55 10.99
N PHE A 159 7.71 -0.48 11.76
CA PHE A 159 7.00 0.77 11.53
C PHE A 159 7.92 1.97 11.30
N GLN A 160 7.35 3.04 10.78
CA GLN A 160 7.91 4.38 10.75
C GLN A 160 6.78 5.41 10.83
N LEU A 161 7.07 6.62 11.28
CA LEU A 161 6.09 7.70 11.30
C LEU A 161 6.23 8.59 10.08
N LEU A 162 5.11 8.77 9.37
CA LEU A 162 5.02 9.60 8.18
C LEU A 162 4.00 10.71 8.39
N LYS A 163 4.31 11.90 7.91
CA LYS A 163 3.38 13.03 7.85
C LYS A 163 2.18 12.70 6.95
N LYS A 164 1.00 13.09 7.42
CA LYS A 164 -0.25 13.12 6.69
C LYS A 164 -1.07 14.32 7.17
N ASP A 165 -0.92 15.46 6.49
CA ASP A 165 -1.69 16.67 6.75
C ASP A 165 -2.28 17.23 5.43
N SER A 166 -2.89 18.42 5.50
CA SER A 166 -3.46 19.10 4.33
C SER A 166 -2.42 19.54 3.30
N ALA A 167 -1.15 19.67 3.70
CA ALA A 167 -0.05 20.12 2.86
C ALA A 167 0.71 18.95 2.21
N GLY A 168 0.53 17.72 2.68
CA GLY A 168 1.17 16.57 2.07
C GLY A 168 0.93 15.25 2.79
N ASN A 169 1.16 14.17 2.05
CA ASN A 169 1.01 12.81 2.55
C ASN A 169 2.23 11.96 2.16
N HIS A 170 3.16 11.81 3.09
CA HIS A 170 4.40 11.05 2.90
C HIS A 170 4.15 9.56 2.71
N ASN A 171 3.10 9.01 3.34
CA ASN A 171 2.68 7.63 3.07
C ASN A 171 2.28 7.44 1.60
N LEU A 172 1.53 8.39 1.03
CA LEU A 172 1.19 8.33 -0.40
C LEU A 172 2.44 8.38 -1.29
N LEU A 173 3.42 9.23 -0.98
CA LEU A 173 4.68 9.29 -1.73
C LEU A 173 5.44 7.96 -1.68
N LYS A 174 5.54 7.37 -0.49
CA LYS A 174 6.11 6.03 -0.30
C LYS A 174 5.39 4.98 -1.13
N SER A 175 4.05 4.92 -1.04
CA SER A 175 3.23 3.96 -1.81
C SER A 175 3.52 4.07 -3.30
N ARG A 176 3.49 5.29 -3.87
CA ARG A 176 3.77 5.50 -5.29
C ARG A 176 5.18 5.11 -5.68
N SER A 177 6.18 5.36 -4.83
CA SER A 177 7.53 4.92 -5.10
C SER A 177 7.67 3.39 -5.06
N CYS A 178 7.00 2.72 -4.12
CA CYS A 178 7.00 1.26 -4.03
C CYS A 178 6.28 0.62 -5.22
N GLU A 179 5.13 1.14 -5.63
CA GLU A 179 4.40 0.72 -6.83
C GLU A 179 5.26 0.83 -8.10
N LYS A 180 5.96 1.97 -8.26
CA LYS A 180 6.91 2.16 -9.38
C LYS A 180 8.01 1.10 -9.34
N CYS A 181 8.61 0.87 -8.17
CA CYS A 181 9.64 -0.14 -7.99
C CYS A 181 9.17 -1.55 -8.35
N ILE A 182 7.97 -1.95 -7.92
CA ILE A 182 7.35 -3.24 -8.29
C ILE A 182 7.20 -3.35 -9.82
N LYS A 183 6.77 -2.26 -10.48
CA LYS A 183 6.53 -2.25 -11.93
C LYS A 183 7.81 -2.24 -12.76
N THR A 184 8.83 -1.50 -12.35
CA THR A 184 10.01 -1.23 -13.18
C THR A 184 11.27 -1.95 -12.73
N GLY A 185 11.26 -2.57 -11.55
CA GLY A 185 12.45 -3.10 -10.90
C GLY A 185 13.44 -2.03 -10.46
N LYS A 186 13.06 -0.74 -10.47
CA LYS A 186 13.91 0.38 -10.05
C LYS A 186 13.52 0.86 -8.65
N ARG A 187 14.41 0.63 -7.69
CA ARG A 187 14.27 1.04 -6.29
C ARG A 187 14.16 2.56 -6.20
N GLY A 188 13.36 3.02 -5.25
CA GLY A 188 12.97 4.41 -5.15
C GLY A 188 14.12 5.34 -4.78
N THR A 189 14.00 6.59 -5.21
CA THR A 189 14.93 7.70 -4.97
C THR A 189 14.20 8.79 -4.18
N PRO A 190 14.18 8.73 -2.84
CA PRO A 190 13.59 9.81 -2.05
C PRO A 190 14.20 11.15 -2.44
N MET A 191 13.35 12.15 -2.72
CA MET A 191 13.78 13.49 -3.15
C MET A 191 14.70 13.48 -4.39
N ASP A 192 14.56 12.44 -5.23
CA ASP A 192 15.41 12.17 -6.40
C ASP A 192 16.91 11.93 -6.10
N ILE A 193 17.24 11.67 -4.83
CA ILE A 193 18.60 11.33 -4.42
C ILE A 193 18.86 9.85 -4.71
N ARG A 194 19.82 9.58 -5.60
CA ARG A 194 20.26 8.23 -6.00
C ARG A 194 21.25 7.64 -4.99
N PHE A 195 20.76 7.40 -3.78
CA PHE A 195 21.54 6.79 -2.70
C PHE A 195 20.82 5.57 -2.13
N TRP A 196 21.56 4.47 -1.95
CA TRP A 196 21.10 3.26 -1.28
C TRP A 196 22.16 2.83 -0.27
N TYR A 197 21.77 2.72 1.00
CA TYR A 197 22.71 2.31 2.05
C TYR A 197 23.06 0.82 2.00
N SER A 198 22.38 0.06 1.14
CA SER A 198 22.68 -1.34 0.78
C SER A 198 22.12 -1.66 -0.61
N GLY A 199 22.88 -2.44 -1.38
CA GLY A 199 22.55 -2.76 -2.78
C GLY A 199 22.69 -1.56 -3.72
N GLY A 200 21.81 -1.47 -4.72
CA GLY A 200 21.82 -0.38 -5.71
C GLY A 200 20.43 -0.02 -6.22
N GLU A 201 20.35 0.59 -7.41
CA GLU A 201 19.09 1.03 -8.00
C GLU A 201 18.18 -0.13 -8.43
N ASN A 202 18.75 -1.24 -8.88
CA ASN A 202 17.96 -2.36 -9.39
C ASN A 202 17.47 -3.24 -8.23
N TRP A 203 16.26 -3.77 -8.38
CA TRP A 203 15.78 -4.86 -7.54
C TRP A 203 16.71 -6.08 -7.69
N PRO A 204 17.17 -6.71 -6.60
CA PRO A 204 18.06 -7.87 -6.69
C PRO A 204 17.41 -9.06 -7.41
N GLU A 205 18.12 -9.66 -8.37
CA GLU A 205 17.59 -10.73 -9.23
C GLU A 205 17.19 -12.00 -8.46
N ASN A 206 17.86 -12.27 -7.34
CA ASN A 206 17.65 -13.45 -6.49
C ASN A 206 16.58 -13.26 -5.41
N ILE A 207 15.88 -12.11 -5.39
CA ILE A 207 14.85 -11.82 -4.38
C ILE A 207 13.47 -11.77 -5.05
N PRO A 208 12.48 -12.51 -4.54
CA PRO A 208 11.14 -12.50 -5.11
C PRO A 208 10.47 -11.12 -5.00
N GLN A 209 9.54 -10.81 -5.90
CA GLN A 209 8.81 -9.52 -5.87
C GLN A 209 7.77 -9.43 -4.75
N SER A 210 7.29 -10.57 -4.26
CA SER A 210 6.25 -10.68 -3.23
C SER A 210 6.51 -11.87 -2.30
N GLY A 211 5.96 -11.82 -1.09
CA GLY A 211 6.21 -12.78 -0.01
C GLY A 211 7.09 -12.18 1.08
N ALA A 212 7.27 -12.91 2.18
CA ALA A 212 8.08 -12.44 3.32
C ALA A 212 9.54 -12.17 2.90
N GLU A 213 10.09 -12.99 2.01
CA GLU A 213 11.46 -12.88 1.51
C GLU A 213 11.68 -11.60 0.68
N ALA A 214 10.61 -11.02 0.11
CA ALA A 214 10.71 -9.79 -0.67
C ALA A 214 11.12 -8.57 0.18
N GLU A 215 10.99 -8.63 1.50
CA GLU A 215 11.46 -7.57 2.40
C GLU A 215 12.96 -7.33 2.25
N GLN A 216 13.75 -8.38 2.00
CA GLN A 216 15.19 -8.27 1.81
C GLN A 216 15.58 -7.37 0.63
N GLY A 217 14.78 -7.34 -0.44
CA GLY A 217 15.01 -6.46 -1.58
C GLY A 217 14.70 -4.99 -1.29
N CYS A 218 13.97 -4.72 -0.21
CA CYS A 218 13.69 -3.36 0.25
C CYS A 218 14.88 -2.76 1.01
N VAL A 219 15.67 -3.58 1.71
CA VAL A 219 16.81 -3.16 2.54
C VAL A 219 17.81 -2.34 1.75
N GLY A 220 18.03 -1.08 2.14
CA GLY A 220 18.88 -0.12 1.44
C GLY A 220 18.13 1.04 0.78
N CYS A 221 16.82 0.88 0.56
CA CYS A 221 15.97 1.90 -0.07
C CYS A 221 15.51 2.89 1.01
N GLY A 222 15.63 4.20 0.76
CA GLY A 222 15.20 5.19 1.75
C GLY A 222 13.71 5.20 2.04
N TRP A 223 12.86 4.75 1.10
CA TRP A 223 11.43 4.56 1.38
C TRP A 223 11.13 3.37 2.30
N TYR A 224 12.05 2.41 2.43
CA TYR A 224 11.91 1.30 3.37
C TYR A 224 12.31 1.73 4.78
N ASP A 225 13.47 2.36 4.93
CA ASP A 225 13.97 2.90 6.19
C ASP A 225 14.65 4.26 5.97
N PHE A 226 13.85 5.31 6.13
CA PHE A 226 14.29 6.68 5.85
C PHE A 226 15.31 7.18 6.87
N GLU A 227 15.23 6.71 8.12
CA GLU A 227 16.17 7.09 9.18
C GLU A 227 17.55 6.54 8.87
N THR A 228 17.66 5.23 8.63
CA THR A 228 18.92 4.59 8.26
C THR A 228 19.48 5.20 6.99
N TRP A 229 18.64 5.40 5.97
CA TRP A 229 19.05 6.04 4.73
C TRP A 229 19.63 7.44 4.91
N ARG A 230 18.96 8.31 5.67
CA ARG A 230 19.46 9.66 5.96
C ARG A 230 20.79 9.61 6.73
N ASN A 231 20.88 8.75 7.74
CA ASN A 231 22.08 8.65 8.57
C ASN A 231 23.27 8.15 7.75
N SER A 232 23.08 7.12 6.93
CA SER A 232 24.10 6.61 6.03
C SER A 232 24.51 7.62 4.97
N LEU A 233 23.57 8.42 4.43
CA LEU A 233 23.89 9.48 3.49
C LEU A 233 24.75 10.56 4.13
N ASN A 234 24.41 11.00 5.34
CA ASN A 234 25.21 11.98 6.08
C ASN A 234 26.62 11.49 6.36
N ILE A 235 26.78 10.23 6.78
CA ILE A 235 28.10 9.60 6.97
C ILE A 235 28.89 9.65 5.67
N LYS A 236 28.28 9.23 4.55
CA LYS A 236 28.91 9.21 3.24
C LYS A 236 29.39 10.61 2.79
N LEU A 237 28.58 11.64 3.05
CA LEU A 237 28.92 13.03 2.74
C LEU A 237 30.05 13.58 3.62
N THR A 238 30.24 13.04 4.84
CA THR A 238 31.36 13.45 5.71
C THR A 238 32.66 12.69 5.43
N GLU A 239 32.59 11.56 4.74
CA GLU A 239 33.74 10.74 4.35
C GLU A 239 34.37 11.20 3.03
N GLU A 240 33.64 12.01 2.23
CA GLU A 240 34.15 12.58 0.98
C GLU A 240 34.69 14.01 1.26
N PRO A 241 36.01 14.24 1.16
CA PRO A 241 36.63 15.55 1.38
C PRO A 241 36.32 16.56 0.26
#